data_AF-A0AAW2VVP4-F1
#
_entry.id   AF-A0AAW2VVP4-F1
#
_cell.length_a   1.000
_cell.length_b   1.000
_cell.length_c   1.000
_cell.angle_alpha   90.00
_cell.angle_beta   90.00
_cell.angle_gamma   90.00
#
_symmetry.space_group_name_H-M   'P 1'
#
loop_
_entity.id
_entity.type
_entity.pdbx_description
1 polymer ?
#
loop_
_entity_poly.entity_id
_entity_poly.type
_entity_poly.pdbx_seq_one_letter_code
_entity_poly.pdbx_strand_id
1 'polypeptide(L)'
;MRELDKLHSAEEIRWKQRSKAAWLAEGNRNTAFFHAKASPRRRVNHIDRIRNEMGSWCHEEEEVQGVIQRYFHSIFSSEHPINDELEKAIEAVPSRVTEDMNQLLLEHYTVEEGKSALTQIIYLDGYKL
;
A
#
# COMPACT_ATOMS: atom_id res chain seq x y z
N MET A 1 -41.82 -16.67 -13.05
CA MET A 1 -40.56 -16.89 -13.79
C MET A 1 -39.78 -15.60 -14.03
N ARG A 2 -40.29 -14.61 -14.77
CA ARG A 2 -39.55 -13.37 -15.12
C ARG A 2 -38.99 -12.54 -13.94
N GLU A 3 -39.60 -12.65 -12.76
CA GLU A 3 -39.21 -11.87 -11.58
C GLU A 3 -38.07 -12.54 -10.79
N LEU A 4 -38.07 -13.88 -10.76
CA LEU A 4 -36.96 -14.69 -10.22
C LEU A 4 -35.70 -14.50 -11.06
N ASP A 5 -35.83 -14.51 -12.38
CA ASP A 5 -34.67 -14.32 -13.28
C ASP A 5 -34.03 -12.93 -13.12
N LYS A 6 -34.86 -11.90 -12.88
CA LYS A 6 -34.37 -10.54 -12.59
C LYS A 6 -33.63 -10.47 -11.25
N LEU A 7 -34.16 -11.14 -10.22
CA LEU A 7 -33.52 -11.17 -8.90
C LEU A 7 -32.19 -11.91 -8.95
N HIS A 8 -32.13 -13.06 -9.64
CA HIS A 8 -30.87 -13.80 -9.81
C HIS A 8 -29.84 -13.02 -10.63
N SER A 9 -30.25 -12.33 -11.69
CA SER A 9 -29.33 -11.48 -12.46
C SER A 9 -28.79 -10.29 -11.63
N ALA A 10 -29.64 -9.65 -10.83
CA ALA A 10 -29.21 -8.59 -9.93
C ALA A 10 -28.25 -9.08 -8.84
N GLU A 11 -28.51 -10.28 -8.31
CA GLU A 11 -27.64 -10.94 -7.33
C GLU A 11 -26.29 -11.34 -7.95
N GLU A 12 -26.28 -11.90 -9.15
CA GLU A 12 -25.06 -12.25 -9.89
C GLU A 12 -24.21 -11.01 -10.18
N ILE A 13 -24.84 -9.91 -10.62
CA ILE A 13 -24.16 -8.61 -10.83
C ILE A 13 -23.57 -8.10 -9.51
N ARG A 14 -24.31 -8.19 -8.41
CA ARG A 14 -23.85 -7.76 -7.08
C ARG A 14 -22.66 -8.60 -6.60
N TRP A 15 -22.70 -9.92 -6.76
CA TRP A 15 -21.59 -10.80 -6.40
C TRP A 15 -20.37 -10.58 -7.28
N LYS A 16 -20.56 -10.35 -8.59
CA LYS A 16 -19.49 -10.01 -9.53
C LYS A 16 -18.81 -8.68 -9.21
N GLN A 17 -19.57 -7.69 -8.75
CA GLN A 17 -19.01 -6.41 -8.28
C GLN A 17 -18.23 -6.58 -6.97
N ARG A 18 -18.75 -7.36 -6.01
CA ARG A 18 -18.12 -7.58 -4.69
C ARG A 18 -16.87 -8.46 -4.76
N SER A 19 -16.87 -9.48 -5.61
CA SER A 19 -15.74 -10.40 -5.76
C SER A 19 -14.50 -9.74 -6.37
N LYS A 20 -14.65 -8.53 -6.95
CA LYS A 20 -13.60 -7.82 -7.68
C LYS A 20 -12.94 -8.70 -8.76
N ALA A 21 -13.66 -9.70 -9.29
CA ALA A 21 -13.11 -10.66 -10.25
C ALA A 21 -12.57 -9.99 -11.52
N ALA A 22 -13.24 -8.94 -12.01
CA ALA A 22 -12.73 -8.15 -13.13
C ALA A 22 -11.44 -7.40 -12.78
N TRP A 23 -11.28 -6.92 -11.54
CA TRP A 23 -10.04 -6.30 -11.09
C TRP A 23 -8.89 -7.32 -10.98
N LEU A 24 -9.18 -8.55 -10.56
CA LEU A 24 -8.21 -9.64 -10.54
C LEU A 24 -7.79 -10.07 -11.97
N ALA A 25 -8.73 -10.13 -12.91
CA ALA A 25 -8.46 -10.50 -14.30
C ALA A 25 -7.69 -9.42 -15.07
N GLU A 26 -8.08 -8.15 -14.90
CA GLU A 26 -7.43 -7.03 -15.57
C GLU A 26 -6.18 -6.53 -14.84
N GLY A 27 -6.00 -6.91 -13.57
CA GLY A 27 -4.78 -6.71 -12.79
C GLY A 27 -4.20 -5.31 -12.85
N ASN A 28 -2.86 -5.24 -12.85
CA ASN A 28 -2.08 -3.99 -12.93
C ASN A 28 -1.97 -3.42 -14.36
N ARG A 29 -2.81 -3.90 -15.30
CA ARG A 29 -2.80 -3.39 -16.68
C ARG A 29 -3.54 -2.06 -16.73
N ASN A 30 -2.97 -1.09 -17.44
CA ASN A 30 -3.54 0.25 -17.60
C ASN A 30 -4.74 0.26 -18.58
N THR A 31 -5.77 -0.55 -18.32
CA THR A 31 -6.93 -0.73 -19.20
C THR A 31 -7.98 0.37 -19.02
N ALA A 32 -8.93 0.47 -19.96
CA ALA A 32 -10.07 1.38 -19.84
C ALA A 32 -10.87 1.17 -18.53
N PHE A 33 -10.93 -0.07 -18.03
CA PHE A 33 -11.53 -0.37 -16.72
C PHE A 33 -10.77 0.30 -15.56
N PHE A 34 -9.43 0.28 -15.59
CA PHE A 34 -8.61 0.95 -14.59
C PHE A 34 -8.84 2.46 -14.61
N HIS A 35 -8.80 3.09 -15.78
CA HIS A 35 -9.09 4.53 -15.92
C HIS A 35 -10.50 4.89 -15.46
N ALA A 36 -11.50 4.07 -15.83
CA ALA A 36 -12.90 4.27 -15.40
C ALA A 36 -13.07 4.14 -13.88
N LYS A 37 -12.24 3.37 -13.19
CA LYS A 37 -12.23 3.25 -11.72
C LYS A 37 -11.35 4.30 -11.03
N ALA A 38 -10.24 4.67 -11.64
CA ALA A 38 -9.29 5.63 -11.10
C ALA A 38 -9.84 7.05 -11.13
N SER A 39 -10.47 7.49 -12.24
CA SER A 39 -10.94 8.87 -12.39
C SER A 39 -11.97 9.30 -11.33
N PRO A 40 -13.03 8.51 -11.02
CA PRO A 40 -13.94 8.86 -9.94
C PRO A 40 -13.26 8.86 -8.56
N ARG A 41 -12.34 7.92 -8.32
CA ARG A 41 -11.55 7.88 -7.08
C ARG A 41 -10.66 9.11 -6.94
N ARG A 42 -10.02 9.54 -8.03
CA ARG A 42 -9.17 10.73 -8.08
C ARG A 42 -9.97 11.98 -7.72
N ARG A 43 -11.21 12.09 -8.23
CA ARG A 43 -12.12 13.19 -7.89
C ARG A 43 -12.55 13.17 -6.42
N VAL A 44 -12.87 12.00 -5.87
CA VAL A 44 -13.28 11.87 -4.45
C VAL A 44 -12.11 12.09 -3.50
N ASN A 45 -10.91 11.67 -3.89
CA ASN A 45 -9.70 11.81 -3.08
C ASN A 45 -8.94 13.12 -3.37
N HIS A 46 -9.52 14.01 -4.18
CA HIS A 46 -8.92 15.31 -4.42
C HIS A 46 -9.03 16.15 -3.14
N ILE A 47 -7.89 16.69 -2.71
CA ILE A 47 -7.82 17.56 -1.53
C ILE A 47 -7.91 18.99 -2.04
N ASP A 48 -9.11 19.59 -1.96
CA ASP A 48 -9.34 20.97 -2.38
C ASP A 48 -8.61 21.99 -1.47
N ARG A 49 -8.56 21.68 -0.16
CA ARG A 49 -7.87 22.47 0.85
C ARG A 49 -7.63 21.65 2.10
N ILE A 50 -6.57 21.99 2.83
CA ILE A 50 -6.23 21.39 4.12
C ILE A 50 -6.06 22.48 5.18
N ARG A 51 -6.35 22.15 6.44
CA ARG A 51 -6.13 23.06 7.55
C ARG A 51 -4.75 22.81 8.15
N ASN A 52 -3.94 23.85 8.28
CA ASN A 52 -2.63 23.74 8.92
C ASN A 52 -2.75 23.75 10.46
N GLU A 53 -1.62 23.54 11.14
CA GLU A 53 -1.52 23.50 12.61
C GLU A 53 -1.95 24.81 13.28
N MET A 54 -1.81 25.94 12.59
CA MET A 54 -2.26 27.26 13.07
C MET A 54 -3.76 27.50 12.82
N GLY A 55 -4.47 26.53 12.24
CA GLY A 55 -5.89 26.60 11.97
C GLY A 55 -6.26 27.36 10.69
N SER A 56 -5.30 27.71 9.84
CA SER A 56 -5.52 28.39 8.55
C SER A 56 -5.74 27.38 7.41
N TRP A 57 -6.55 27.75 6.42
CA TRP A 57 -6.79 26.93 5.22
C TRP A 57 -5.71 27.16 4.17
N CYS A 58 -5.04 26.09 3.77
CA CYS A 58 -4.08 26.02 2.67
C CYS A 58 -4.73 25.37 1.45
N HIS A 59 -4.46 25.89 0.26
CA HIS A 59 -5.04 25.43 -1.00
C HIS A 59 -4.01 25.31 -2.13
N GLU A 60 -2.89 26.04 -2.03
CA GLU A 60 -1.77 25.89 -2.95
C GLU A 60 -1.09 24.52 -2.75
N GLU A 61 -0.68 23.90 -3.86
CA GLU A 61 -0.18 22.51 -3.87
C GLU A 61 1.06 22.35 -2.98
N GLU A 62 1.99 23.30 -3.03
CA GLU A 62 3.20 23.30 -2.21
C GLU A 62 2.87 23.45 -0.72
N GLU A 63 1.86 24.26 -0.37
CA GLU A 63 1.42 24.42 1.01
C GLU A 63 0.77 23.15 1.55
N VAL A 64 -0.14 22.55 0.76
CA VAL A 64 -0.81 21.28 1.10
C VAL A 64 0.22 20.18 1.30
N GLN A 65 1.19 20.05 0.37
CA GLN A 65 2.29 19.10 0.48
C GLN A 65 3.09 19.32 1.78
N GLY A 66 3.44 20.56 2.09
CA GLY A 66 4.16 20.90 3.32
C GLY A 66 3.38 20.52 4.59
N VAL A 67 2.07 20.76 4.63
CA VAL A 67 1.21 20.39 5.78
C VAL A 67 1.18 18.87 5.95
N ILE A 68 0.98 18.12 4.86
CA ILE A 68 0.95 16.65 4.89
C ILE A 68 2.30 16.09 5.37
N GLN A 69 3.41 16.60 4.84
CA GLN A 69 4.75 16.16 5.24
C GLN A 69 5.00 16.39 6.71
N ARG A 70 4.72 17.60 7.24
CA ARG A 70 4.90 17.91 8.66
C ARG A 70 4.04 17.05 9.56
N TYR A 71 2.76 16.88 9.22
CA TYR A 71 1.84 16.03 9.96
C TYR A 71 2.37 14.60 10.06
N PHE A 72 2.72 13.98 8.93
CA PHE A 72 3.21 12.60 8.94
C PHE A 72 4.60 12.48 9.58
N HIS A 73 5.48 13.45 9.35
CA HIS A 73 6.76 13.50 10.03
C HIS A 73 6.59 13.56 11.55
N SER A 74 5.63 14.34 12.06
CA SER A 74 5.34 14.43 13.49
C SER A 74 4.80 13.12 14.06
N ILE A 75 3.83 12.46 13.42
CA ILE A 75 3.25 11.22 13.99
C ILE A 75 4.18 10.00 13.85
N PHE A 76 5.10 10.03 12.89
CA PHE A 76 6.06 8.94 12.66
C PHE A 76 7.44 9.19 13.28
N SER A 77 7.73 10.41 13.71
CA SER A 77 8.91 10.68 14.53
C SER A 77 8.53 10.51 16.00
N SER A 78 9.13 9.55 16.67
CA SER A 78 8.90 9.36 18.11
C SER A 78 9.52 10.52 18.89
N GLU A 79 8.76 11.16 19.77
CA GLU A 79 9.34 11.89 20.89
C GLU A 79 9.87 10.85 21.90
N HIS A 80 11.17 10.56 21.83
CA HIS A 80 11.93 9.76 22.83
C HIS A 80 11.45 8.33 23.09
N PRO A 81 11.97 7.32 22.35
CA PRO A 81 11.76 5.92 22.68
C PRO A 81 12.76 5.50 23.77
N ILE A 82 12.65 6.05 24.98
CA ILE A 82 13.28 5.49 26.17
C ILE A 82 12.17 5.24 27.17
N ASN A 83 11.34 4.24 26.85
CA ASN A 83 10.40 3.69 27.82
C ASN A 83 10.87 2.26 28.09
N ASP A 84 11.10 1.93 29.36
CA ASP A 84 11.37 0.57 29.85
C ASP A 84 10.37 -0.46 29.28
N GLU A 85 9.17 -0.02 28.88
CA GLU A 85 8.15 -0.83 28.22
C GLU A 85 8.55 -1.32 26.83
N LEU A 86 9.28 -0.51 26.05
CA LEU A 86 9.77 -0.91 24.71
C LEU A 86 10.88 -1.96 24.84
N GLU A 87 11.82 -1.78 25.77
CA GLU A 87 12.85 -2.77 26.04
C GLU A 87 12.25 -4.10 26.51
N LYS A 88 11.28 -4.06 27.43
CA LYS A 88 10.54 -5.26 27.86
C LYS A 88 9.76 -5.92 26.72
N ALA A 89 9.18 -5.13 25.82
CA ALA A 89 8.47 -5.66 24.65
C ALA A 89 9.44 -6.33 23.66
N ILE A 90 10.64 -5.76 23.46
CA ILE A 90 11.68 -6.35 22.62
C ILE A 90 12.21 -7.65 23.24
N GLU A 91 12.43 -7.67 24.55
CA GLU A 91 12.89 -8.86 25.27
C GLU A 91 11.87 -10.01 25.22
N ALA A 92 10.58 -9.69 25.18
CA ALA A 92 9.51 -10.67 25.02
C ALA A 92 9.43 -11.28 23.61
N VAL A 93 10.07 -10.66 22.60
CA VAL A 93 10.11 -11.19 21.24
C VAL A 93 11.27 -12.17 21.12
N PRO A 94 11.01 -13.48 20.86
CA PRO A 94 12.08 -14.44 20.69
C PRO A 94 12.92 -14.10 19.45
N SER A 95 14.24 -14.03 19.61
CA SER A 95 15.14 -13.82 18.49
C SER A 95 15.01 -14.97 17.49
N ARG A 96 14.67 -14.64 16.24
CA ARG A 96 14.55 -15.61 15.14
C ARG A 96 15.71 -15.56 14.16
N VAL A 97 16.57 -14.56 14.29
CA VAL A 97 17.73 -14.36 13.43
C VAL A 97 18.96 -14.74 14.25
N THR A 98 19.65 -15.79 13.82
CA THR A 98 20.90 -16.20 14.46
C THR A 98 22.02 -15.24 14.09
N GLU A 99 23.11 -15.26 14.85
CA GLU A 99 24.28 -14.43 14.55
C GLU A 99 24.83 -14.70 13.14
N ASP A 100 24.87 -15.96 12.71
CA ASP A 100 25.30 -16.34 11.36
C ASP A 100 24.36 -15.77 10.28
N MET A 101 23.05 -15.74 10.54
CA MET A 101 22.08 -15.12 9.63
C MET A 101 22.27 -13.60 9.58
N ASN A 102 22.55 -12.95 10.72
CA ASN A 102 22.84 -11.53 10.76
C ASN A 102 24.12 -11.17 10.01
N GLN A 103 25.19 -11.97 10.17
CA GLN A 103 26.43 -11.77 9.42
C GLN A 103 26.18 -11.84 7.91
N LEU A 104 25.44 -12.86 7.45
CA LEU A 104 25.06 -12.99 6.04
C LEU A 104 24.22 -11.78 5.55
N LEU A 105 23.27 -11.29 6.37
CA LEU A 105 22.39 -10.19 6.00
C LEU A 105 23.09 -8.82 6.00
N LEU A 106 24.22 -8.69 6.69
CA LEU A 106 25.02 -7.47 6.78
C LEU A 106 26.19 -7.43 5.79
N GLU A 107 26.49 -8.54 5.11
CA GLU A 107 27.49 -8.59 4.05
C GLU A 107 27.09 -7.74 2.84
N HIS A 108 28.09 -7.33 2.06
CA HIS A 108 27.86 -6.58 0.83
C HIS A 108 27.19 -7.46 -0.22
N TYR A 109 26.05 -6.98 -0.76
CA TYR A 109 25.37 -7.67 -1.83
C TYR A 109 26.27 -7.81 -3.07
N THR A 110 26.15 -8.95 -3.73
CA THR A 110 26.84 -9.25 -4.97
C THR A 110 25.95 -8.96 -6.18
N VAL A 111 26.57 -8.77 -7.34
CA VAL A 111 25.85 -8.57 -8.61
C VAL A 111 24.99 -9.80 -8.96
N GLU A 112 25.45 -11.01 -8.61
CA GLU A 112 24.73 -12.25 -8.88
C GLU A 112 23.50 -12.42 -7.99
N GLU A 113 23.57 -12.00 -6.72
CA GLU A 113 22.38 -11.92 -5.86
C GLU A 113 21.36 -10.91 -6.39
N GLY A 114 21.82 -9.75 -6.88
CA GLY A 114 20.96 -8.78 -7.54
C GLY A 114 20.25 -9.34 -8.77
N LYS A 115 20.97 -10.08 -9.63
CA LYS A 115 20.38 -10.77 -10.79
C LYS A 115 19.40 -11.86 -10.36
N SER A 116 19.75 -12.65 -9.34
CA SER A 116 18.89 -13.71 -8.80
C SER A 116 17.60 -13.14 -8.22
N ALA A 117 17.68 -12.05 -7.45
CA ALA A 117 16.52 -11.34 -6.91
C ALA A 117 15.62 -10.78 -8.00
N LEU A 118 16.20 -10.12 -9.02
CA LEU A 118 15.45 -9.67 -10.21
C LEU A 118 14.74 -10.82 -10.89
N THR A 119 15.44 -11.94 -11.05
CA THR A 119 14.90 -13.15 -11.68
C THR A 119 13.73 -13.72 -10.88
N GLN A 120 13.85 -13.78 -9.55
CA GLN A 120 12.75 -14.19 -8.66
C GLN A 120 11.54 -13.28 -8.76
N ILE A 121 11.74 -11.95 -8.78
CA ILE A 121 10.64 -10.98 -8.95
C ILE A 121 9.92 -11.20 -10.29
N ILE A 122 10.69 -11.35 -11.38
CA ILE A 122 10.14 -11.57 -12.73
C ILE A 122 9.34 -12.88 -12.80
N TYR A 123 9.84 -13.97 -12.20
CA TYR A 123 9.16 -15.25 -12.19
C TYR A 123 7.93 -15.28 -11.26
N LEU A 124 7.96 -14.55 -10.14
CA LEU A 124 6.81 -14.41 -9.23
C LEU A 124 5.68 -13.58 -9.83
N ASP A 125 6.01 -12.60 -10.69
CA ASP A 125 5.03 -11.81 -11.44
C ASP A 125 4.47 -12.52 -12.68
N GLY A 126 4.81 -13.80 -12.89
CA GLY A 126 4.24 -14.63 -13.94
C GLY A 126 4.76 -14.34 -15.36
N TYR A 127 5.85 -13.59 -15.49
CA TYR A 127 6.56 -13.45 -16.76
C TYR A 127 7.40 -14.71 -17.02
N LYS A 128 6.83 -15.68 -17.74
CA LYS A 128 7.63 -16.70 -18.43
C LYS A 128 8.24 -16.05 -19.68
N LEU A 129 9.57 -15.97 -19.74
CA LEU A 129 10.27 -15.89 -21.03
C LEU A 129 10.19 -17.24 -21.74
#